data_AF-A0A0U2IM91-F1
#
_entry.id   AF-A0A0U2IM91-F1
#
_cell.length_a   1.000
_cell.length_b   1.000
_cell.length_c   1.000
_cell.angle_alpha   90.00
_cell.angle_beta   90.00
_cell.angle_gamma   90.00
#
_symmetry.space_group_name_H-M   'P 1'
#
loop_
_entity.id
_entity.type
_entity.pdbx_description
1 polymer ?
#
loop_
_entity_poly.entity_id
_entity_poly.type
_entity_poly.pdbx_seq_one_letter_code
_entity_poly.pdbx_strand_id
1 'polypeptide(L)'
;MKRERRTKRDIENMRHECTMYLLQYKLDPHKAFEAMVKDCLISGQSIPYYIKGIKDFIRVSEELKVKLSRTEKEEEKEQKENPIDKLKKITPEQYKAEIMPIFKQQTDKEIKISLVNLWQCIDGNCFKSITNQDIRYYQELNIV
;
A
#
# COMPACT_ATOMS: atom_id res chain seq x y z
N MET A 1 -13.78 -45.66 2.97
CA MET A 1 -12.80 -44.97 2.12
C MET A 1 -11.88 -44.13 3.01
N LYS A 2 -10.60 -44.50 3.18
CA LYS A 2 -9.65 -43.70 3.98
C LYS A 2 -9.40 -42.39 3.24
N ARG A 3 -9.65 -41.24 3.87
CA ARG A 3 -9.29 -39.94 3.28
C ARG A 3 -7.78 -39.83 3.22
N GLU A 4 -7.24 -39.86 2.02
CA GLU A 4 -5.80 -39.71 1.82
C GLU A 4 -5.34 -38.34 2.33
N ARG A 5 -4.17 -38.34 2.97
CA ARG A 5 -3.57 -37.13 3.52
C ARG A 5 -2.97 -36.34 2.35
N ARG A 6 -3.22 -35.04 2.33
CA ARG A 6 -2.65 -34.14 1.30
C ARG A 6 -1.13 -34.12 1.39
N THR A 7 -0.47 -34.17 0.25
CA THR A 7 0.96 -33.90 0.12
C THR A 7 1.24 -32.40 0.23
N LYS A 8 2.53 -32.00 0.32
CA LYS A 8 2.90 -30.57 0.31
C LYS A 8 2.45 -29.89 -0.99
N ARG A 9 2.63 -30.56 -2.14
CA ARG A 9 2.21 -30.07 -3.46
C ARG A 9 0.70 -29.88 -3.55
N ASP A 10 -0.08 -30.81 -3.00
CA ASP A 10 -1.55 -30.67 -2.95
C ASP A 10 -1.99 -29.44 -2.15
N ILE A 11 -1.27 -29.11 -1.08
CA ILE A 11 -1.55 -27.92 -0.27
C ILE A 11 -1.20 -26.66 -1.03
N GLU A 12 -0.11 -26.64 -1.80
CA GLU A 12 0.27 -25.50 -2.65
C GLU A 12 -0.74 -25.27 -3.76
N ASN A 13 -1.14 -26.32 -4.48
CA ASN A 13 -2.17 -26.25 -5.52
C ASN A 13 -3.50 -25.76 -4.96
N MET A 14 -3.95 -26.34 -3.83
CA MET A 14 -5.17 -25.90 -3.15
C MET A 14 -5.11 -24.42 -2.76
N ARG A 15 -3.97 -23.95 -2.21
CA ARG A 15 -3.80 -22.54 -1.85
C ARG A 15 -3.88 -21.63 -3.06
N HIS A 16 -3.19 -22.00 -4.15
CA HIS A 16 -3.19 -21.22 -5.38
C HIS A 16 -4.61 -21.08 -5.93
N GLU A 17 -5.32 -22.19 -6.07
CA GLU A 17 -6.66 -22.21 -6.65
C GLU A 17 -7.68 -21.47 -5.77
N CYS A 18 -7.69 -21.74 -4.45
CA CYS A 18 -8.54 -20.98 -3.51
C CYS A 18 -8.24 -19.48 -3.58
N THR A 19 -6.98 -19.08 -3.69
CA THR A 19 -6.60 -17.66 -3.74
C THR A 19 -7.16 -16.97 -4.98
N MET A 20 -7.10 -17.62 -6.15
CA MET A 20 -7.63 -17.05 -7.40
C MET A 20 -9.10 -16.67 -7.28
N TYR A 21 -9.93 -17.59 -6.78
CA TYR A 21 -11.34 -17.30 -6.54
C TYR A 21 -11.55 -16.30 -5.40
N LEU A 22 -10.82 -16.42 -4.28
CA LEU A 22 -10.99 -15.51 -3.14
C LEU A 22 -10.70 -14.06 -3.51
N LEU A 23 -9.68 -13.79 -4.34
CA LEU A 23 -9.38 -12.42 -4.78
C LEU A 23 -10.50 -11.83 -5.66
N GLN A 24 -11.09 -12.64 -6.54
CA GLN A 24 -12.22 -12.21 -7.38
C GLN A 24 -13.48 -11.88 -6.57
N TYR A 25 -13.71 -12.61 -5.48
CA TYR A 25 -14.92 -12.48 -4.65
C TYR A 25 -14.67 -11.74 -3.32
N LYS A 26 -13.70 -10.82 -3.29
CA LYS A 26 -13.42 -9.95 -2.13
C LYS A 26 -13.22 -10.71 -0.82
N LEU A 27 -12.51 -11.84 -0.91
CA LEU A 27 -12.19 -12.75 0.20
C LEU A 27 -13.42 -13.39 0.89
N ASP A 28 -14.59 -13.38 0.25
CA ASP A 28 -15.77 -14.11 0.72
C ASP A 28 -15.62 -15.61 0.38
N PRO A 29 -15.37 -16.49 1.37
CA PRO A 29 -15.10 -17.90 1.12
C PRO A 29 -16.33 -18.67 0.63
N HIS A 30 -17.54 -18.22 0.96
CA HIS A 30 -18.76 -18.87 0.50
C HIS A 30 -18.98 -18.60 -0.99
N LYS A 31 -18.92 -17.32 -1.39
CA LYS A 31 -19.07 -16.92 -2.80
C LYS A 31 -17.96 -17.49 -3.68
N ALA A 32 -16.72 -17.48 -3.19
CA ALA A 32 -15.58 -18.04 -3.92
C ALA A 32 -15.72 -19.56 -4.14
N PHE A 33 -16.16 -20.30 -3.12
CA PHE A 33 -16.40 -21.73 -3.26
C PHE A 33 -17.58 -22.03 -4.19
N GLU A 34 -18.69 -21.30 -4.07
CA GLU A 34 -19.83 -21.43 -4.97
C GLU A 34 -19.46 -21.14 -6.43
N ALA A 35 -18.62 -20.14 -6.68
CA ALA A 35 -18.12 -19.83 -8.01
C ALA A 35 -17.28 -20.98 -8.59
N MET A 36 -16.34 -21.52 -7.82
CA MET A 36 -15.54 -22.67 -8.26
C MET A 36 -16.43 -23.89 -8.58
N VAL A 37 -17.42 -24.16 -7.75
CA VAL A 37 -18.37 -25.27 -8.00
C VAL A 37 -19.15 -25.02 -9.29
N LYS A 38 -19.62 -23.79 -9.54
CA LYS A 38 -20.29 -23.42 -10.78
C LYS A 38 -19.39 -23.62 -12.00
N ASP A 39 -18.13 -23.18 -11.94
CA ASP A 39 -17.18 -23.30 -13.04
C ASP A 39 -16.85 -24.77 -13.35
N CYS A 40 -16.70 -25.60 -12.32
CA CYS A 40 -16.53 -27.05 -12.47
C CYS A 40 -17.76 -27.69 -13.14
N LEU A 41 -18.97 -27.30 -12.74
CA LEU A 41 -20.21 -27.81 -13.33
C LEU A 41 -20.38 -27.38 -14.79
N ILE A 42 -20.06 -26.12 -15.12
CA ILE A 42 -20.15 -25.58 -16.48
C ILE A 42 -19.12 -26.24 -17.41
N SER A 43 -17.91 -26.46 -16.92
CA SER A 43 -16.82 -27.11 -17.68
C SER A 43 -16.93 -28.63 -17.74
N GLY A 44 -17.85 -29.23 -16.99
CA GLY A 44 -17.97 -30.68 -16.84
C GLY A 44 -16.78 -31.32 -16.10
N GLN A 45 -15.96 -30.51 -15.42
CA GLN A 45 -14.82 -31.00 -14.65
C GLN A 45 -15.23 -31.34 -13.22
N SER A 46 -14.63 -32.39 -12.67
CA SER A 46 -14.77 -32.70 -11.24
C SER A 46 -13.98 -31.68 -10.42
N ILE A 47 -14.51 -31.32 -9.24
CA ILE A 47 -13.76 -30.52 -8.26
C ILE A 47 -12.40 -31.19 -7.98
N PRO A 48 -11.28 -30.44 -8.02
CA PRO A 48 -9.96 -30.99 -7.77
C PRO A 48 -9.87 -31.74 -6.45
N TYR A 49 -9.27 -32.94 -6.47
CA TYR A 49 -9.25 -33.85 -5.31
C TYR A 49 -8.55 -33.27 -4.06
N TYR A 50 -7.65 -32.30 -4.25
CA TYR A 50 -6.91 -31.64 -3.17
C TYR A 50 -7.71 -30.53 -2.48
N ILE A 51 -8.87 -30.13 -3.05
CA ILE A 51 -9.84 -29.23 -2.45
C ILE A 51 -10.89 -30.08 -1.71
N LYS A 52 -10.87 -30.02 -0.38
CA LYS A 52 -11.76 -30.82 0.48
C LYS A 52 -13.10 -30.14 0.78
N GLY A 53 -13.37 -29.00 0.14
CA GLY A 53 -14.59 -28.20 0.24
C GLY A 53 -14.37 -26.83 0.85
N ILE A 54 -15.46 -26.17 1.24
CA ILE A 54 -15.46 -24.76 1.70
C ILE A 54 -14.49 -24.45 2.84
N LYS A 55 -14.16 -25.42 3.70
CA LYS A 55 -13.20 -25.22 4.81
C LYS A 55 -11.81 -24.79 4.32
N ASP A 56 -11.41 -25.24 3.13
CA ASP A 56 -10.14 -24.82 2.53
C ASP A 56 -10.19 -23.34 2.14
N PHE A 57 -11.31 -22.87 1.58
CA PHE A 57 -11.53 -21.47 1.23
C PHE A 57 -11.58 -20.56 2.47
N ILE A 58 -12.24 -21.00 3.55
CA ILE A 58 -12.28 -20.24 4.82
C ILE A 58 -10.86 -20.06 5.35
N ARG A 59 -10.08 -21.14 5.45
CA ARG A 59 -8.70 -21.09 5.93
C ARG A 59 -7.81 -20.17 5.08
N VAL A 60 -7.89 -20.28 3.75
CA VAL A 60 -7.08 -19.45 2.85
C VAL A 60 -7.53 -17.97 2.93
N SER A 61 -8.82 -17.70 3.08
CA SER A 61 -9.35 -16.34 3.28
C SER A 61 -8.77 -15.68 4.54
N GLU A 62 -8.75 -16.41 5.66
CA GLU A 62 -8.15 -15.93 6.91
C GLU A 62 -6.65 -15.65 6.75
N GLU A 63 -5.91 -16.57 6.14
CA GLU A 63 -4.47 -16.39 5.84
C GLU A 63 -4.24 -15.13 4.96
N LEU A 64 -5.08 -14.89 3.95
CA LEU A 64 -4.97 -13.74 3.05
C LEU A 64 -5.34 -12.42 3.74
N LYS A 65 -6.38 -12.39 4.57
CA LYS A 65 -6.76 -11.20 5.35
C LYS A 65 -5.63 -10.73 6.26
N VAL A 66 -4.92 -11.67 6.89
CA VAL A 66 -3.76 -11.33 7.73
C VAL A 66 -2.60 -10.78 6.90
N LYS A 67 -2.38 -11.31 5.69
CA LYS A 67 -1.32 -10.82 4.80
C LYS A 67 -1.65 -9.42 4.26
N LEU A 68 -2.86 -9.22 3.73
CA LEU A 68 -3.29 -7.93 3.19
C LEU A 68 -3.31 -6.84 4.26
N SER A 69 -3.78 -7.13 5.47
CA SER A 69 -3.74 -6.15 6.57
C SER A 69 -2.32 -5.83 7.06
N ARG A 70 -1.33 -6.69 6.78
CA ARG A 70 0.08 -6.37 7.02
C ARG A 70 0.64 -5.48 5.91
N THR A 71 0.32 -5.77 4.65
CA THR A 71 0.71 -4.95 3.51
C THR A 71 0.09 -3.55 3.59
N GLU A 72 -1.19 -3.43 3.93
CA GLU A 72 -1.85 -2.13 4.16
C GLU A 72 -1.19 -1.33 5.28
N LYS A 73 -0.71 -1.99 6.35
CA LYS A 73 0.04 -1.34 7.43
C LYS A 73 1.46 -0.92 7.03
N GLU A 74 2.04 -1.55 6.04
CA GLU A 74 3.34 -1.16 5.47
C GLU A 74 3.15 -0.01 4.47
N GLU A 75 2.10 -0.05 3.65
CA GLU A 75 1.70 1.06 2.75
C GLU A 75 1.24 2.31 3.52
N GLU A 76 0.51 2.18 4.64
CA GLU A 76 0.20 3.30 5.53
C GLU A 76 1.46 3.89 6.20
N LYS A 77 2.54 3.11 6.33
CA LYS A 77 3.82 3.62 6.83
C LYS A 77 4.62 4.31 5.72
N GLU A 78 4.52 3.85 4.49
CA GLU A 78 5.13 4.53 3.33
C GLU A 78 4.37 5.81 2.94
N GLN A 79 3.04 5.85 3.08
CA GLN A 79 2.24 7.07 2.89
C GLN A 79 2.40 8.09 4.03
N LYS A 80 3.04 7.70 5.15
CA LYS A 80 3.44 8.58 6.24
C LYS A 80 4.96 8.85 6.23
N GLU A 81 5.58 9.03 5.06
CA GLU A 81 6.82 9.84 5.06
C GLU A 81 6.45 11.22 5.61
N ASN A 82 6.90 11.49 6.83
CA ASN A 82 6.69 12.75 7.51
C ASN A 82 7.14 13.86 6.53
N PRO A 83 6.34 14.91 6.27
CA PRO A 83 6.72 15.99 5.36
C PRO A 83 8.12 16.53 5.66
N ILE A 84 8.51 16.53 6.94
CA ILE A 84 9.84 16.90 7.40
C ILE A 84 10.96 15.98 6.86
N ASP A 85 10.72 14.68 6.76
CA ASP A 85 11.71 13.72 6.25
C ASP A 85 11.87 13.82 4.72
N LYS A 86 10.82 14.23 3.99
CA LYS A 86 10.95 14.63 2.58
C LYS A 86 11.74 15.94 2.44
N LEU A 87 11.46 16.94 3.30
CA LEU A 87 12.19 18.22 3.30
C LEU A 87 13.68 18.04 3.61
N LYS A 88 14.05 17.09 4.48
CA LYS A 88 15.46 16.74 4.77
C LYS A 88 16.21 16.16 3.57
N LYS A 89 15.51 15.59 2.58
CA LYS A 89 16.12 15.02 1.37
C LYS A 89 16.43 16.10 0.33
N ILE A 90 15.90 17.31 0.48
CA ILE A 90 16.13 18.43 -0.44
C ILE A 90 17.54 18.95 -0.25
N THR A 91 18.37 18.85 -1.29
CA THR A 91 19.72 19.41 -1.26
C THR A 91 19.71 20.92 -1.55
N PRO A 92 20.76 21.66 -1.14
CA PRO A 92 20.88 23.08 -1.46
C PRO A 92 20.82 23.37 -2.97
N GLU A 93 21.31 22.45 -3.81
CA GLU A 93 21.25 22.55 -5.27
C GLU A 93 19.83 22.39 -5.79
N GLN A 94 19.07 21.43 -5.25
CA GLN A 94 17.66 21.22 -5.61
C GLN A 94 16.80 22.41 -5.21
N TYR A 95 17.05 22.99 -4.02
CA TYR A 95 16.37 24.20 -3.60
C TYR A 95 16.59 25.35 -4.59
N LYS A 96 17.83 25.55 -5.06
CA LYS A 96 18.15 26.60 -6.04
C LYS A 96 17.53 26.36 -7.41
N ALA A 97 17.40 25.10 -7.83
CA ALA A 97 16.85 24.75 -9.13
C ALA A 97 15.32 24.82 -9.17
N GLU A 98 14.65 24.32 -8.12
CA GLU A 98 13.20 24.06 -8.15
C GLU A 98 12.40 25.04 -7.27
N ILE A 99 12.94 25.45 -6.12
CA ILE A 99 12.21 26.25 -5.12
C ILE A 99 12.49 27.76 -5.27
N MET A 100 13.72 28.14 -5.63
CA MET A 100 14.09 29.54 -5.89
C MET A 100 13.26 30.22 -7.00
N PRO A 101 12.91 29.56 -8.11
CA PRO A 101 12.01 30.15 -9.10
C PRO A 101 10.61 30.41 -8.54
N ILE A 102 10.09 29.49 -7.70
CA ILE A 102 8.79 29.63 -7.03
C ILE A 102 8.84 30.85 -6.11
N PHE A 103 9.89 31.00 -5.30
CA PHE A 103 10.10 32.18 -4.45
C PHE A 103 10.06 33.49 -5.23
N LYS A 104 10.69 33.54 -6.41
CA LYS A 104 10.72 34.74 -7.28
C LYS A 104 9.35 35.08 -7.87
N GLN A 105 8.53 34.07 -8.15
CA GLN A 105 7.19 34.24 -8.73
C GLN A 105 6.12 34.49 -7.67
N GLN A 106 6.36 34.13 -6.41
CA GLN A 106 5.37 34.30 -5.36
C GLN A 106 5.08 35.77 -5.04
N THR A 107 3.81 36.08 -4.83
CA THR A 107 3.36 37.42 -4.42
C THR A 107 3.01 37.48 -2.94
N ASP A 108 2.68 36.34 -2.34
CA ASP A 108 2.35 36.26 -0.92
C ASP A 108 3.60 36.42 -0.05
N LYS A 109 3.50 37.32 0.93
CA LYS A 109 4.58 37.63 1.88
C LYS A 109 4.80 36.49 2.87
N GLU A 110 3.75 35.81 3.31
CA GLU A 110 3.85 34.72 4.29
C GLU A 110 4.53 33.50 3.66
N ILE A 111 4.10 33.11 2.46
CA ILE A 111 4.72 32.01 1.71
C ILE A 111 6.20 32.31 1.42
N LYS A 112 6.53 33.56 1.08
CA LYS A 112 7.93 33.99 0.89
C LYS A 112 8.77 33.81 2.15
N ILE A 113 8.25 34.17 3.31
CA ILE A 113 8.94 34.00 4.59
C ILE A 113 9.14 32.51 4.87
N SER A 114 8.13 31.67 4.64
CA SER A 114 8.24 30.22 4.81
C SER A 114 9.30 29.62 3.89
N LEU A 115 9.35 29.99 2.60
CA LEU A 115 10.40 29.52 1.69
C LEU A 115 11.82 29.94 2.16
N VAL A 116 11.98 31.16 2.64
CA VAL A 116 13.27 31.60 3.23
C VAL A 116 13.63 30.79 4.48
N ASN A 117 12.65 30.49 5.33
CA ASN A 117 12.86 29.63 6.49
C ASN A 117 13.27 28.21 6.05
N LEU A 118 12.69 27.66 4.98
CA LEU A 118 13.10 26.39 4.41
C LEU A 118 14.56 26.39 3.97
N TRP A 119 15.00 27.45 3.27
CA TRP A 119 16.41 27.60 2.89
C TRP A 119 17.34 27.62 4.11
N GLN A 120 17.00 28.39 5.14
CA GLN A 120 17.77 28.44 6.38
C GLN A 120 17.82 27.08 7.08
N CYS A 121 16.73 26.31 7.03
CA CYS A 121 16.66 24.96 7.60
C CYS A 121 17.54 23.97 6.83
N ILE A 122 17.60 24.06 5.49
CA ILE A 122 18.44 23.21 4.64
C ILE A 122 19.92 23.54 4.85
N ASP A 123 20.28 24.83 4.83
CA ASP A 123 21.67 25.31 4.98
C ASP A 123 22.21 25.08 6.41
N GLY A 124 21.37 25.30 7.42
CA GLY A 124 21.69 25.09 8.84
C GLY A 124 21.39 23.69 9.37
N ASN A 125 20.86 22.78 8.54
CA ASN A 125 20.38 21.44 8.89
C ASN A 125 19.46 21.41 10.15
N CYS A 126 18.60 22.42 10.30
CA CYS A 126 17.76 22.63 11.48
C CYS A 126 16.28 22.69 11.10
N PHE A 127 15.64 21.52 10.96
CA PHE A 127 14.22 21.43 10.61
C PHE A 127 13.27 21.58 11.81
N LYS A 128 13.79 21.90 13.02
CA LYS A 128 12.99 22.05 14.24
C LYS A 128 12.13 23.32 14.27
N SER A 129 12.48 24.32 13.46
CA SER A 129 11.79 25.60 13.35
C SER A 129 10.65 25.61 12.32
N ILE A 130 10.46 24.52 11.57
CA ILE A 130 9.38 24.41 10.59
C ILE A 130 8.06 24.18 11.34
N THR A 131 7.11 25.10 11.15
CA THR A 131 5.78 25.01 11.75
C THR A 131 4.82 24.20 10.89
N ASN A 132 3.68 23.80 11.44
CA ASN A 132 2.61 23.16 10.68
C ASN A 132 2.04 24.06 9.57
N GLN A 133 2.15 25.40 9.74
CA GLN A 133 1.72 26.35 8.72
C GLN A 133 2.70 26.36 7.54
N ASP A 134 4.00 26.30 7.81
CA ASP A 134 5.03 26.18 6.76
C ASP A 134 4.85 24.88 5.96
N ILE A 135 4.56 23.76 6.64
CA ILE A 135 4.31 22.47 5.97
C ILE A 135 3.11 22.58 5.01
N ARG A 136 2.04 23.28 5.40
CA ARG A 136 0.89 23.51 4.52
C ARG A 136 1.27 24.31 3.28
N TYR A 137 2.03 25.38 3.45
CA TYR A 137 2.51 26.16 2.30
C TYR A 137 3.41 25.34 1.37
N TYR A 138 4.25 24.45 1.89
CA TYR A 138 5.08 23.58 1.04
C TYR A 138 4.24 22.52 0.30
N GLN A 139 3.19 22.00 0.92
CA GLN A 139 2.24 21.09 0.27
C GLN A 139 1.45 21.80 -0.84
N GLU A 140 0.98 23.03 -0.59
CA GLU A 140 0.28 23.85 -1.59
C GLU A 140 1.17 24.18 -2.80
N LEU A 141 2.48 24.29 -2.59
CA LEU A 141 3.48 24.51 -3.63
C LEU A 141 4.00 23.22 -4.28
N ASN A 142 3.46 22.05 -3.93
CA ASN A 142 3.91 20.73 -4.38
C ASN A 142 5.42 20.46 -4.13
N ILE A 143 5.98 21.03 -3.05
CA ILE A 143 7.36 20.79 -2.64
C ILE A 143 7.46 19.46 -1.84
N VAL A 144 6.36 19.02 -1.20
CA VAL A 144 6.32 17.90 -0.24
C VAL A 144 5.05 17.07 -0.33
#